data_AF-A0A383EX56-F1
#
_entry.id   AF-A0A383EX56-F1
#
_cell.length_a   1.000
_cell.length_b   1.000
_cell.length_c   1.000
_cell.angle_alpha   90.00
_cell.angle_beta   90.00
_cell.angle_gamma   90.00
#
_symmetry.space_group_name_H-M   'P 1'
#
loop_
_entity.id
_entity.type
_entity.pdbx_description
1 polymer ?
#
loop_
_entity_poly.entity_id
_entity_poly.type
_entity_poly.pdbx_seq_one_letter_code
_entity_poly.pdbx_strand_id
1 'polypeptide(L)' 'PDDIINIDYPVLKYPTKVVSLSFDKNPVISGVLNGIKGQYLLLEGGVLNVRKFSSYHLTLST' A
#
# COMPACT_ATOMS: atom_id res chain seq x y z
N PRO A 1 -8.31 -27.03 14.43
CA PRO A 1 -8.05 -26.54 13.06
C PRO A 1 -8.53 -25.09 12.97
N ASP A 2 -7.65 -24.16 12.64
CA ASP A 2 -8.05 -22.77 12.46
C ASP A 2 -8.84 -22.65 11.15
N ASP A 3 -9.99 -21.98 11.20
CA ASP A 3 -10.82 -21.72 10.03
C ASP A 3 -10.17 -20.65 9.14
N ILE A 4 -10.24 -20.84 7.82
CA ILE A 4 -9.72 -19.86 6.86
C ILE A 4 -10.63 -18.64 6.85
N ILE A 5 -10.10 -17.49 7.28
CA ILE A 5 -10.81 -16.20 7.21
C ILE A 5 -10.45 -15.52 5.89
N ASN A 6 -11.46 -15.30 5.04
CA ASN A 6 -11.30 -14.50 3.83
C ASN A 6 -11.64 -13.04 4.14
N ILE A 7 -10.75 -12.11 3.78
CA ILE A 7 -10.92 -10.67 4.04
C ILE A 7 -10.95 -9.95 2.69
N ASP A 8 -12.05 -9.24 2.45
CA ASP A 8 -12.18 -8.37 1.28
C ASP A 8 -11.57 -7.00 1.58
N TYR A 9 -10.56 -6.62 0.80
CA TYR A 9 -9.90 -5.33 0.95
C TYR A 9 -10.41 -4.33 -0.09
N PRO A 10 -10.60 -3.05 0.28
CA PRO A 10 -11.04 -2.04 -0.67
C PRO A 10 -9.92 -1.74 -1.67
N VAL A 11 -10.15 -2.13 -2.93
CA VAL A 11 -9.27 -1.84 -4.06
C VAL A 11 -10.11 -1.32 -5.22
N LEU A 12 -9.92 -0.04 -5.57
CA LEU A 12 -10.52 0.59 -6.73
C LEU A 12 -9.84 0.14 -8.02
N LYS A 13 -8.52 -0.01 -7.99
CA LYS A 13 -7.72 -0.42 -9.14
C LYS A 13 -6.51 -1.23 -8.72
N TYR A 14 -6.39 -2.44 -9.27
CA TYR A 14 -5.17 -3.24 -9.12
C TYR A 14 -4.07 -2.70 -10.04
N PRO A 15 -2.82 -2.63 -9.56
CA PRO A 15 -1.69 -2.24 -10.39
C PRO A 15 -1.48 -3.28 -11.50
N THR A 16 -1.24 -2.81 -12.73
CA THR A 16 -0.89 -3.69 -13.87
C THR A 16 0.48 -4.35 -13.67
N LYS A 17 1.37 -3.69 -12.94
CA LYS A 17 2.68 -4.19 -12.54
C LYS A 17 2.96 -3.80 -11.10
N VAL A 18 3.41 -4.77 -10.29
CA VAL A 18 3.81 -4.52 -8.91
C VAL A 18 5.20 -3.91 -8.89
N VAL A 19 5.30 -2.64 -8.50
CA VAL A 19 6.56 -1.93 -8.27
C VAL A 19 6.62 -1.58 -6.79
N SER A 20 7.64 -2.10 -6.09
CA SER A 20 7.81 -1.83 -4.66
C SER A 20 8.36 -0.43 -4.46
N LEU A 21 7.62 0.39 -3.72
CA LEU A 21 8.04 1.73 -3.30
C LEU A 21 8.89 1.60 -2.03
N SER A 22 10.01 2.35 -1.97
CA SER A 22 10.96 2.29 -0.86
C SER A 22 11.49 3.68 -0.53
N PHE A 23 11.46 4.04 0.75
CA PHE A 23 12.02 5.30 1.22
C PHE A 23 13.55 5.37 1.06
N ASP A 24 14.23 4.22 0.99
CA ASP A 24 15.67 4.13 0.68
C ASP A 24 16.03 4.68 -0.71
N LYS A 25 15.08 4.62 -1.66
CA LYS A 25 15.27 5.10 -3.05
C LYS A 25 14.64 6.45 -3.29
N ASN A 26 13.49 6.69 -2.66
CA ASN A 26 12.77 7.93 -2.76
C ASN A 26 12.29 8.35 -1.36
N PRO A 27 12.91 9.37 -0.74
CA PRO A 27 12.63 9.76 0.64
C PRO A 27 11.20 10.30 0.83
N VAL A 28 10.51 10.67 -0.25
CA VAL A 28 9.13 11.16 -0.21
C VAL A 28 8.30 10.42 -1.25
N ILE A 29 7.27 9.71 -0.79
CA ILE A 29 6.33 9.00 -1.66
C ILE A 29 4.98 9.73 -1.59
N SER A 30 4.45 10.06 -2.77
CA SER A 30 3.12 10.65 -2.92
C SER A 30 2.41 10.00 -4.13
N GLY A 31 1.08 10.01 -4.12
CA GLY A 31 0.27 9.46 -5.20
C GLY A 31 -1.16 9.22 -4.75
N VAL A 32 -2.04 8.91 -5.70
CA VAL A 32 -3.45 8.58 -5.40
C VAL A 32 -3.53 7.17 -4.80
N LEU A 33 -4.24 7.04 -3.68
CA LEU A 33 -4.51 5.76 -3.07
C LEU A 33 -5.61 5.01 -3.85
N ASN A 34 -5.21 3.97 -4.57
CA ASN A 34 -6.10 3.11 -5.36
C ASN A 34 -6.61 1.89 -4.58
N GLY A 35 -6.06 1.60 -3.41
CA GLY A 35 -6.54 0.52 -2.57
C GLY A 35 -5.60 0.14 -1.45
N ILE A 36 -6.04 -0.82 -0.64
CA ILE A 36 -5.24 -1.47 0.39
C ILE A 36 -5.32 -2.99 0.20
N LYS A 37 -4.28 -3.72 0.61
CA LYS A 37 -4.32 -5.18 0.69
C LYS A 37 -3.41 -5.66 1.80
N GLY A 38 -3.98 -6.07 2.93
CA GLY A 38 -3.22 -6.39 4.14
C GLY A 38 -2.32 -5.21 4.55
N GLN A 39 -1.01 -5.44 4.60
CA GLN A 39 0.00 -4.44 4.97
C GLN A 39 0.45 -3.50 3.83
N TYR A 40 -0.28 -3.50 2.70
CA TYR A 40 0.13 -2.77 1.51
C TYR A 40 -0.84 -1.65 1.15
N LEU A 41 -0.31 -0.47 0.86
CA LEU A 41 -1.01 0.61 0.17
C LEU A 41 -0.72 0.52 -1.33
N LEU A 42 -1.77 0.51 -2.16
CA LEU A 42 -1.68 0.54 -3.60
C LEU A 42 -1.79 1.99 -4.04
N LEU A 43 -0.67 2.60 -4.39
CA LEU A 43 -0.61 3.98 -4.87
C LEU A 43 -0.50 3.99 -6.40
N GLU A 44 -0.88 5.10 -7.02
CA GLU A 44 -0.45 5.34 -8.40
C GLU A 44 1.08 5.24 -8.51
N GLY A 45 1.55 4.36 -9.39
CA GLY A 45 2.98 4.13 -9.61
C GLY A 45 3.63 3.03 -8.76
N GLY A 46 2.94 2.44 -7.77
CA GLY A 46 3.50 1.30 -7.06
C GLY A 46 2.77 0.87 -5.79
N VAL A 47 3.43 0.01 -5.01
CA VAL A 47 2.89 -0.58 -3.79
C VAL A 47 3.86 -0.30 -2.64
N LEU A 48 3.35 0.24 -1.54
CA LEU A 48 4.12 0.55 -0.33
C LEU A 48 3.77 -0.44 0.78
N ASN A 49 4.78 -1.05 1.39
CA ASN A 49 4.60 -1.89 2.58
C ASN A 49 4.65 -1.01 3.84
N VAL A 50 3.52 -0.82 4.51
CA VAL A 50 3.44 0.07 5.69
C VAL A 50 4.09 -0.53 6.93
N ARG A 51 4.15 -1.87 7.04
CA ARG A 51 4.81 -2.54 8.17
C ARG A 51 6.33 -2.35 8.13
N LYS A 52 6.93 -2.37 6.93
CA LYS A 52 8.37 -2.11 6.75
C LYS A 52 8.76 -0.69 7.20
N PHE A 53 7.84 0.27 7.06
CA PHE A 53 8.09 1.70 7.25
C PHE A 53 7.19 2.32 8.32
N SER A 54 6.95 1.59 9.42
CA SER A 54 5.96 1.94 10.43
C SER A 54 6.21 3.22 11.22
N SER A 55 7.43 3.79 11.18
CA SER A 55 7.79 5.04 11.85
C SER A 55 7.61 6.30 10.98
N TYR A 56 7.21 6.14 9.72
CA TYR A 56 7.01 7.28 8.82
C TYR A 56 5.66 7.94 9.07
N HIS A 57 5.64 9.27 8.99
CA HIS A 57 4.39 10.03 9.02
C HIS A 57 3.67 9.92 7.68
N LEU A 58 2.35 9.70 7.73
CA LEU A 58 1.50 9.58 6.55
C LEU A 58 0.34 10.56 6.66
N THR A 59 0.12 11.31 5.59
CA THR A 59 -0.98 12.27 5.48
C THR A 59 -1.92 11.81 4.37
N LEU A 60 -3.22 11.78 4.66
CA LEU A 60 -4.28 11.54 3.68
C LEU A 60 -5.17 12.78 3.57
N SER A 61 -5.59 13.09 2.36
CA SER A 61 -6.49 14.19 2.04
C SER A 61 -7.44 13.77 0.92
N THR A 62 -8.65 14.33 0.93
CA THR A 62 -9.71 14.12 -0.07
C THR A 62 -9.81 15.27 -1.05
#